data_AF-A0A534YQH3-F1
#
_entry.id   AF-A0A534YQH3-F1
#
_cell.length_a   1.000
_cell.length_b   1.000
_cell.length_c   1.000
_cell.angle_alpha   90.00
_cell.angle_beta   90.00
_cell.angle_gamma   90.00
#
_symmetry.space_group_name_H-M   'P 1'
#
loop_
_entity.id
_entity.type
_entity.pdbx_description
1 polymer ?
#
loop_
_entity_poly.entity_id
_entity_poly.type
_entity_poly.pdbx_seq_one_letter_code
_entity_poly.pdbx_strand_id
1 'polypeptide(L)'
;MSSPRAFIRTGTGRGTLGVALLAGGLQIALHNRGIWIEDEGIVLETAARVARGEVLYRDVAAVILPGVFWVHAALFRLFGEGILPGRWAMVALFTAVCLLVYRYLARAAGDRVAWLGLGLILGFRLLAFPTWTIPNYTHWSLLFLILGLWLLQGYPASRSRSSALLRSSRARCVSAVWGPAWPSSLPAAAWSPAWCCSSSRPRADFGTSSRTSCRS
;
A
#
# COMPACT_ATOMS: atom_id res chain seq x y z
N MET A 1 -19.99 5.83 27.09
CA MET A 1 -19.46 4.50 26.74
C MET A 1 -20.07 4.06 25.43
N SER A 2 -19.39 4.26 24.30
CA SER A 2 -19.86 3.89 22.96
C SER A 2 -19.52 2.42 22.68
N SER A 3 -20.53 1.62 22.34
CA SER A 3 -20.47 0.18 22.09
C SER A 3 -19.31 -0.25 21.15
N PRO A 4 -18.48 -1.25 21.49
CA PRO A 4 -17.36 -1.74 20.66
C PRO A 4 -17.76 -2.50 19.39
N ARG A 5 -19.05 -2.57 19.05
CA ARG A 5 -19.58 -3.56 18.08
C ARG A 5 -19.60 -3.11 16.61
N ALA A 6 -19.17 -1.89 16.28
CA ALA A 6 -19.11 -1.42 14.88
C ALA A 6 -17.89 -1.96 14.09
N PHE A 7 -17.14 -2.92 14.65
CA PHE A 7 -15.83 -3.32 14.14
C PHE A 7 -15.87 -4.17 12.86
N ILE A 8 -16.98 -4.86 12.62
CA ILE A 8 -17.15 -5.82 11.52
C ILE A 8 -18.30 -5.35 10.61
N ARG A 9 -18.14 -4.21 9.94
CA ARG A 9 -18.86 -4.01 8.67
C ARG A 9 -18.06 -4.73 7.60
N THR A 10 -18.32 -6.03 7.45
CA THR A 10 -17.86 -6.78 6.28
C THR A 10 -18.39 -6.04 5.05
N GLY A 11 -17.51 -5.67 4.12
CA GLY A 11 -17.95 -5.16 2.82
C GLY A 11 -19.00 -6.12 2.24
N THR A 12 -20.00 -5.56 1.55
CA THR A 12 -21.09 -6.29 0.91
C THR A 12 -20.52 -7.49 0.14
N GLY A 13 -20.96 -8.72 0.49
CA GLY A 13 -20.36 -9.96 -0.03
C GLY A 13 -20.31 -10.05 -1.57
N ARG A 14 -21.19 -9.30 -2.25
CA ARG A 14 -21.21 -9.14 -3.70
C ARG A 14 -19.94 -8.47 -4.24
N GLY A 15 -19.39 -7.46 -3.55
CA GLY A 15 -18.18 -6.76 -3.96
C GLY A 15 -16.94 -7.64 -3.85
N THR A 16 -16.81 -8.38 -2.73
CA THR A 16 -15.70 -9.33 -2.54
C THR A 16 -15.71 -10.46 -3.56
N LEU A 17 -16.89 -10.99 -3.91
CA LEU A 17 -17.01 -12.01 -4.95
C LEU A 17 -16.60 -11.44 -6.32
N GLY A 18 -17.06 -10.24 -6.66
CA GLY A 18 -16.67 -9.56 -7.90
C GLY A 18 -15.16 -9.36 -8.01
N VAL A 19 -14.51 -8.93 -6.93
CA VAL A 19 -13.04 -8.78 -6.90
C VAL A 19 -12.34 -10.13 -7.09
N ALA A 20 -12.78 -11.18 -6.39
CA ALA A 20 -12.17 -12.50 -6.49
C ALA A 20 -12.27 -13.06 -7.92
N LEU A 21 -13.44 -12.92 -8.56
CA LEU A 21 -13.65 -13.36 -9.93
C LEU A 21 -12.83 -12.57 -10.95
N LEU A 22 -12.77 -11.25 -10.82
CA LEU A 22 -12.01 -10.39 -11.74
C LEU A 22 -10.50 -10.58 -11.59
N ALA A 23 -9.97 -10.50 -10.36
CA ALA A 23 -8.54 -10.62 -10.12
C ALA A 23 -8.06 -12.05 -10.35
N GLY A 24 -8.78 -13.04 -9.84
CA GLY A 24 -8.48 -14.45 -10.04
C GLY A 24 -8.62 -14.85 -11.50
N GLY A 25 -9.71 -14.48 -12.16
CA GLY A 25 -9.93 -14.77 -13.58
C GLY A 25 -8.87 -14.15 -14.49
N LEU A 26 -8.50 -12.88 -14.25
CA LEU A 26 -7.41 -12.22 -14.96
C LEU A 26 -6.08 -12.97 -14.77
N GLN A 27 -5.73 -13.28 -13.53
CA GLN A 27 -4.46 -13.95 -13.23
C GLN A 27 -4.45 -15.38 -13.77
N ILE A 28 -5.57 -16.09 -13.78
CA ILE A 28 -5.72 -17.40 -14.44
C ILE A 28 -5.58 -17.27 -15.95
N ALA A 29 -6.09 -16.22 -16.59
CA ALA A 29 -5.89 -16.03 -18.03
C ALA A 29 -4.40 -15.80 -18.39
N LEU A 30 -3.63 -15.24 -17.45
CA LEU A 30 -2.22 -14.87 -17.67
C LEU A 30 -1.21 -15.88 -17.10
N HIS A 31 -1.57 -16.71 -16.11
CA HIS A 31 -0.61 -17.48 -15.33
C HIS A 31 0.26 -18.41 -16.17
N ASN A 32 -0.25 -18.96 -17.27
CA ASN A 32 0.49 -19.86 -18.16
C ASN A 32 0.97 -19.17 -19.45
N ARG A 33 1.13 -17.84 -19.45
CA ARG A 33 1.60 -17.08 -20.61
C ARG A 33 2.93 -16.42 -20.32
N GLY A 34 3.90 -16.60 -21.22
CA GLY A 34 5.26 -16.10 -21.06
C GLY A 34 6.09 -16.89 -20.05
N ILE A 35 7.41 -16.80 -20.17
CA ILE A 35 8.40 -17.35 -19.25
C ILE A 35 9.47 -16.27 -19.06
N TRP A 36 9.88 -16.03 -17.83
CA TRP A 36 10.90 -15.03 -17.50
C TRP A 36 12.02 -15.68 -16.71
N ILE A 37 13.04 -16.14 -17.42
CA ILE A 37 14.03 -17.10 -16.91
C ILE A 37 14.79 -16.57 -15.70
N GLU A 38 15.18 -15.30 -15.72
CA GLU A 38 15.93 -14.66 -14.64
C GLU A 38 15.14 -14.63 -13.32
N ASP A 39 14.04 -13.88 -13.24
CA ASP A 39 13.29 -13.70 -11.99
C ASP A 39 12.50 -14.96 -11.58
N GLU A 40 11.86 -15.65 -12.53
CA GLU A 40 11.09 -16.87 -12.25
C GLU A 40 12.02 -18.03 -11.88
N GLY A 41 13.07 -18.21 -12.69
CA GLY A 41 13.97 -19.36 -12.57
C GLY A 41 14.76 -19.29 -11.28
N ILE A 42 15.29 -18.13 -10.90
CA ILE A 42 16.05 -18.00 -9.64
C ILE A 42 15.18 -18.36 -8.44
N VAL A 43 13.93 -17.88 -8.38
CA VAL A 43 13.03 -18.17 -7.25
C VAL A 43 12.66 -19.65 -7.19
N LEU A 44 12.26 -20.22 -8.32
CA LEU A 44 11.79 -21.61 -8.36
C LEU A 44 12.94 -22.62 -8.23
N GLU A 45 14.09 -22.41 -8.87
CA GLU A 45 15.24 -23.31 -8.75
C GLU A 45 15.79 -23.30 -7.32
N THR A 46 15.92 -22.11 -6.72
CA THR A 46 16.36 -22.01 -5.32
C THR A 46 15.39 -22.72 -4.38
N ALA A 47 14.09 -22.55 -4.60
CA ALA A 47 13.07 -23.25 -3.81
C ALA A 47 13.12 -24.79 -4.01
N ALA A 48 13.41 -25.26 -5.22
CA ALA A 48 13.54 -26.69 -5.52
C ALA A 48 14.75 -27.30 -4.79
N ARG A 49 15.90 -26.62 -4.81
CA ARG A 49 17.09 -27.02 -4.03
C ARG A 49 16.81 -27.12 -2.53
N VAL A 50 16.15 -26.12 -1.98
CA VAL A 50 15.74 -26.12 -0.56
C VAL A 50 14.74 -27.25 -0.28
N ALA A 51 13.81 -27.54 -1.20
CA ALA A 51 12.89 -28.67 -1.07
C ALA A 51 13.61 -30.02 -1.04
N ARG A 52 14.72 -30.16 -1.77
CA ARG A 52 15.62 -31.33 -1.77
C ARG A 52 16.53 -31.43 -0.53
N GLY A 53 16.49 -30.44 0.36
CA GLY A 53 17.21 -30.46 1.64
C GLY A 53 18.48 -29.62 1.68
N GLU A 54 18.79 -28.85 0.64
CA GLU A 54 19.91 -27.92 0.64
C GLU A 54 19.64 -26.72 1.58
N VAL A 55 20.65 -26.27 2.31
CA VAL A 55 20.53 -25.18 3.28
C VAL A 55 20.81 -23.83 2.61
N LEU A 56 19.84 -22.92 2.66
CA LEU A 56 19.99 -21.57 2.10
C LEU A 56 21.15 -20.80 2.77
N TYR A 57 21.88 -20.01 1.98
CA TYR A 57 23.13 -19.29 2.34
C TYR A 57 24.34 -20.14 2.69
N ARG A 58 24.18 -21.46 2.89
CA ARG A 58 25.29 -22.40 3.06
C ARG A 58 25.58 -23.14 1.77
N ASP A 59 24.56 -23.79 1.22
CA ASP A 59 24.64 -24.65 0.04
C ASP A 59 24.11 -23.91 -1.21
N VAL A 60 23.18 -22.96 -1.01
CA VAL A 60 22.59 -22.14 -2.08
C VAL A 60 22.73 -20.65 -1.77
N ALA A 61 23.39 -19.92 -2.67
CA ALA A 61 23.51 -18.47 -2.55
C ALA A 61 22.17 -17.78 -2.88
N ALA A 62 21.71 -16.91 -1.99
CA ALA A 62 20.52 -16.11 -2.19
C ALA A 62 20.81 -14.63 -1.89
N VAL A 63 20.19 -13.72 -2.65
CA VAL A 63 20.37 -12.26 -2.49
C VAL A 63 19.25 -11.64 -1.65
N ILE A 64 18.10 -12.30 -1.60
CA ILE A 64 16.88 -11.82 -0.94
C ILE A 64 16.56 -12.61 0.32
N LEU A 65 15.70 -12.06 1.17
CA LEU A 65 15.26 -12.66 2.44
C LEU A 65 14.74 -14.11 2.24
N PRO A 66 15.08 -15.07 3.12
CA PRO A 66 14.86 -16.50 2.87
C PRO A 66 13.39 -16.92 2.76
N GLY A 67 12.48 -16.15 3.37
CA GLY A 67 11.10 -16.56 3.59
C GLY A 67 10.36 -16.97 2.31
N VAL A 68 10.62 -16.29 1.19
CA VAL A 68 9.99 -16.63 -0.10
C VAL A 68 10.37 -18.04 -0.56
N PHE A 69 11.65 -18.41 -0.43
CA PHE A 69 12.13 -19.72 -0.87
C PHE A 69 11.57 -20.84 0.00
N TRP A 70 11.43 -20.62 1.31
CA TRP A 70 10.82 -21.60 2.21
C TRP A 70 9.36 -21.86 1.91
N VAL A 71 8.59 -20.80 1.60
CA VAL A 71 7.17 -20.95 1.22
C VAL A 71 7.03 -21.72 -0.10
N HIS A 72 7.85 -21.40 -1.11
CA HIS A 72 7.84 -22.14 -2.37
C HIS A 72 8.36 -23.57 -2.22
N ALA A 73 9.38 -23.81 -1.38
CA ALA A 73 9.88 -25.15 -1.09
C ALA A 73 8.81 -26.02 -0.41
N ALA A 74 8.06 -25.46 0.55
CA ALA A 74 6.93 -26.14 1.17
C ALA A 74 5.85 -26.48 0.13
N LEU A 75 5.59 -25.57 -0.81
CA LEU A 75 4.65 -25.81 -1.91
C LEU A 75 5.10 -26.96 -2.82
N PHE A 76 6.39 -27.03 -3.14
CA PHE A 76 6.95 -28.13 -3.93
C PHE A 76 6.91 -29.48 -3.21
N ARG A 77 7.04 -29.50 -1.88
CA ARG A 77 6.85 -30.72 -1.11
C ARG A 77 5.40 -31.23 -1.13
N LEU A 78 4.42 -30.36 -1.34
CA LEU A 78 3.00 -30.70 -1.40
C LEU A 78 2.51 -31.06 -2.81
N PHE A 79 2.96 -30.33 -3.82
CA PHE A 79 2.44 -30.43 -5.20
C PHE A 79 3.46 -30.95 -6.22
N GLY A 80 4.70 -31.22 -5.79
CA GLY A 80 5.82 -31.58 -6.66
C GLY A 80 6.62 -30.36 -7.13
N GLU A 81 7.85 -30.62 -7.59
CA GLU A 81 8.71 -29.61 -8.21
C GLU A 81 8.19 -29.23 -9.60
N GLY A 82 8.18 -27.93 -9.91
CA GLY A 82 7.80 -27.46 -11.23
C GLY A 82 7.40 -25.99 -11.26
N ILE A 83 7.12 -25.50 -12.46
CA ILE A 83 6.76 -24.08 -12.67
C ILE A 83 5.30 -23.82 -12.26
N LEU A 84 4.41 -24.78 -12.54
CA LEU A 84 2.97 -24.64 -12.32
C LEU A 84 2.59 -24.40 -10.85
N PRO A 85 3.12 -25.13 -9.84
CA PRO A 85 2.80 -24.85 -8.44
C PRO A 85 3.09 -23.40 -8.05
N GLY A 86 4.26 -22.87 -8.45
CA GLY A 86 4.62 -21.48 -8.20
C GLY A 86 3.65 -20.48 -8.85
N ARG A 87 3.22 -20.76 -10.08
CA ARG A 87 2.24 -19.92 -10.81
C ARG A 87 0.85 -19.95 -10.16
N TRP A 88 0.40 -21.10 -9.68
CA TRP A 88 -0.86 -21.21 -8.94
C TRP A 88 -0.82 -20.48 -7.60
N ALA A 89 0.32 -20.52 -6.90
CA ALA A 89 0.51 -19.69 -5.71
C ALA A 89 0.38 -18.19 -6.03
N MET A 90 0.89 -17.74 -7.18
CA MET A 90 0.74 -16.35 -7.62
C MET A 90 -0.72 -15.98 -7.95
N VAL A 91 -1.52 -16.92 -8.49
CA VAL A 91 -2.97 -16.72 -8.67
C VAL A 91 -3.63 -16.43 -7.33
N ALA A 92 -3.39 -17.28 -6.33
CA ALA A 92 -3.95 -17.12 -5.00
C ALA A 92 -3.48 -15.81 -4.35
N LEU A 93 -2.18 -15.53 -4.43
CA LEU A 93 -1.54 -14.38 -3.80
C LEU A 93 -2.02 -13.06 -4.39
N PHE A 94 -2.06 -12.93 -5.71
CA PHE A 94 -2.56 -11.74 -6.38
C PHE A 94 -4.04 -11.48 -6.06
N THR A 95 -4.85 -12.54 -6.05
CA THR A 95 -6.26 -12.45 -5.69
C THR A 95 -6.43 -11.97 -4.25
N ALA A 96 -5.63 -12.50 -3.32
CA ALA A 96 -5.64 -12.09 -1.91
C ALA A 96 -5.23 -10.63 -1.74
N VAL A 97 -4.18 -10.17 -2.43
CA VAL A 97 -3.75 -8.76 -2.42
C VAL A 97 -4.87 -7.85 -2.93
N CYS A 98 -5.50 -8.18 -4.07
CA CYS A 98 -6.61 -7.39 -4.62
C CYS A 98 -7.80 -7.31 -3.65
N LEU A 99 -8.15 -8.43 -3.00
CA LEU A 99 -9.20 -8.46 -1.99
C LEU A 99 -8.87 -7.56 -0.80
N LEU A 100 -7.65 -7.63 -0.29
CA LEU A 100 -7.21 -6.81 0.84
C LEU A 100 -7.18 -5.32 0.48
N VAL A 101 -6.67 -4.96 -0.70
CA VAL A 101 -6.70 -3.57 -1.17
C VAL A 101 -8.12 -3.06 -1.32
N TYR A 102 -9.02 -3.83 -1.96
CA TYR A 102 -10.42 -3.46 -2.09
C TYR A 102 -11.07 -3.23 -0.72
N ARG A 103 -10.85 -4.14 0.23
CA ARG A 103 -11.42 -4.01 1.59
C ARG A 103 -10.84 -2.83 2.36
N TYR A 104 -9.54 -2.60 2.24
CA TYR A 104 -8.85 -1.47 2.84
C TYR A 104 -9.41 -0.15 2.32
N LEU A 105 -9.54 0.00 0.99
CA LEU A 105 -10.06 1.21 0.37
C LEU A 105 -11.55 1.41 0.62
N ALA A 106 -12.35 0.33 0.57
CA ALA A 106 -13.78 0.40 0.87
C ALA A 106 -14.03 0.88 2.30
N ARG A 107 -13.20 0.43 3.26
CA ARG A 107 -13.25 0.89 4.65
C ARG A 107 -12.77 2.33 4.84
N ALA A 108 -11.75 2.76 4.09
CA ALA A 108 -11.12 4.07 4.27
C ALA A 108 -11.84 5.22 3.54
N ALA A 109 -12.30 4.97 2.32
CA ALA A 109 -12.74 5.99 1.37
C ALA A 109 -14.07 5.64 0.64
N GLY A 110 -14.64 4.46 0.90
CA GLY A 110 -15.90 4.00 0.32
C GLY A 110 -15.75 3.19 -0.97
N ASP A 111 -16.86 2.58 -1.42
CA ASP A 111 -16.85 1.55 -2.47
C ASP A 111 -16.40 2.08 -3.84
N ARG A 112 -16.73 3.31 -4.22
CA ARG A 112 -16.32 3.90 -5.51
C ARG A 112 -14.80 3.96 -5.63
N VAL A 113 -14.12 4.42 -4.57
CA VAL A 113 -12.66 4.50 -4.53
C VAL A 113 -12.04 3.11 -4.51
N ALA A 114 -12.67 2.14 -3.85
CA ALA A 114 -12.23 0.76 -3.84
C ALA A 114 -12.24 0.12 -5.23
N TRP A 115 -13.31 0.33 -6.00
CA TRP A 115 -13.40 -0.15 -7.38
C TRP A 115 -12.42 0.54 -8.32
N LEU A 116 -12.22 1.86 -8.17
CA LEU A 116 -11.19 2.58 -8.93
C LEU A 116 -9.79 2.04 -8.62
N GLY A 117 -9.46 1.85 -7.33
CA GLY A 117 -8.18 1.27 -6.91
C GLY A 117 -7.97 -0.14 -7.45
N LEU A 118 -9.01 -0.98 -7.44
CA LEU A 118 -8.95 -2.31 -8.07
C LEU A 118 -8.71 -2.20 -9.57
N GLY A 119 -9.46 -1.35 -10.28
CA GLY A 119 -9.30 -1.14 -11.72
C GLY A 119 -7.89 -0.70 -12.09
N LEU A 120 -7.27 0.18 -11.30
CA LEU A 120 -5.88 0.60 -11.49
C LEU A 120 -4.90 -0.55 -11.30
N ILE A 121 -5.08 -1.40 -10.28
CA ILE A 121 -4.22 -2.57 -10.06
C ILE A 121 -4.36 -3.57 -11.21
N LEU A 122 -5.59 -3.85 -11.66
CA LEU A 122 -5.83 -4.77 -12.78
C LEU A 122 -5.28 -4.20 -14.10
N GLY A 123 -5.41 -2.88 -14.32
CA GLY A 123 -4.81 -2.21 -15.49
C GLY A 123 -3.29 -2.27 -15.47
N PHE A 124 -2.67 -1.94 -14.32
CA PHE A 124 -1.23 -2.09 -14.13
C PHE A 124 -0.77 -3.53 -14.38
N ARG A 125 -1.56 -4.52 -13.94
CA ARG A 125 -1.27 -5.94 -14.14
C ARG A 125 -1.09 -6.31 -15.61
N LEU A 126 -1.96 -5.77 -16.46
CA LEU A 126 -1.94 -6.01 -17.90
C LEU A 126 -0.76 -5.30 -18.57
N LEU A 127 -0.43 -4.08 -18.13
CA LEU A 127 0.69 -3.31 -18.66
C LEU A 127 2.05 -3.89 -18.27
N ALA A 128 2.15 -4.48 -17.08
CA ALA A 128 3.36 -5.08 -16.54
C ALA A 128 3.53 -6.56 -16.91
N PHE A 129 2.78 -7.05 -17.90
CA PHE A 129 2.94 -8.41 -18.43
C PHE A 129 4.19 -8.47 -19.35
N PRO A 130 5.09 -9.47 -19.20
CA PRO A 130 5.01 -10.63 -18.31
C PRO A 130 5.74 -10.48 -16.97
N THR A 131 6.55 -9.44 -16.79
CA THR A 131 7.50 -9.32 -15.66
C THR A 131 6.85 -9.45 -14.30
N TRP A 132 5.69 -8.82 -14.10
CA TRP A 132 4.99 -8.91 -12.82
C TRP A 132 4.10 -10.12 -12.72
N THR A 133 3.79 -10.88 -13.79
CA THR A 133 2.81 -12.01 -13.74
C THR A 133 3.32 -13.28 -13.09
N ILE A 134 4.59 -13.27 -12.75
CA ILE A 134 5.42 -14.43 -12.50
C ILE A 134 5.77 -14.53 -11.01
N PRO A 135 6.10 -15.73 -10.51
CA PRO A 135 6.60 -15.89 -9.15
C PRO A 135 7.75 -14.95 -8.82
N ASN A 136 7.49 -14.02 -7.89
CA ASN A 136 8.48 -13.04 -7.42
C ASN A 136 8.22 -12.71 -5.94
N TYR A 137 9.28 -12.40 -5.20
CA TYR A 137 9.25 -11.98 -3.80
C TYR A 137 8.39 -10.73 -3.55
N THR A 138 8.25 -9.83 -4.53
CA THR A 138 7.49 -8.58 -4.37
C THR A 138 6.02 -8.83 -4.02
N HIS A 139 5.38 -9.87 -4.58
CA HIS A 139 3.97 -10.17 -4.30
C HIS A 139 3.75 -10.57 -2.84
N TRP A 140 4.71 -11.29 -2.25
CA TRP A 140 4.67 -11.66 -0.84
C TRP A 140 4.81 -10.44 0.05
N SER A 141 5.75 -9.54 -0.26
CA SER A 141 5.92 -8.27 0.45
C SER A 141 4.65 -7.41 0.38
N LEU A 142 4.01 -7.33 -0.78
CA LEU A 142 2.76 -6.59 -0.97
C LEU A 142 1.63 -7.16 -0.13
N LEU A 143 1.50 -8.50 -0.08
CA LEU A 143 0.51 -9.16 0.79
C LEU A 143 0.70 -8.77 2.24
N PHE A 144 1.92 -8.91 2.78
CA PHE A 144 2.18 -8.62 4.19
C PHE A 144 2.03 -7.12 4.50
N LEU A 145 2.44 -6.25 3.58
CA LEU A 145 2.28 -4.81 3.71
C LEU A 145 0.79 -4.42 3.79
N ILE A 146 -0.02 -4.85 2.81
CA ILE A 146 -1.44 -4.48 2.78
C ILE A 146 -2.22 -5.15 3.92
N LEU A 147 -1.85 -6.37 4.30
CA LEU A 147 -2.41 -7.04 5.47
C LEU A 147 -2.10 -6.27 6.74
N GLY A 148 -0.84 -5.84 6.93
CA GLY A 148 -0.44 -5.00 8.06
C GLY A 148 -1.22 -3.69 8.12
N LEU A 149 -1.35 -2.99 6.99
CA LEU A 149 -2.15 -1.77 6.88
C LEU A 149 -3.64 -2.00 7.19
N TRP A 150 -4.20 -3.11 6.73
CA TRP A 150 -5.58 -3.49 7.01
C TRP A 150 -5.80 -3.78 8.51
N LEU A 151 -4.87 -4.49 9.16
CA LEU A 151 -4.91 -4.74 10.61
C LEU A 151 -4.75 -3.44 11.42
N LEU A 152 -3.84 -2.56 11.01
CA LEU A 152 -3.61 -1.25 11.64
C LEU A 152 -4.85 -0.33 11.56
N GLN A 153 -5.59 -0.36 10.46
CA GLN A 153 -6.88 0.34 10.36
C GLN A 153 -7.93 -0.17 11.37
N GLY A 154 -7.78 -1.41 11.82
CA GLY A 154 -8.62 -1.99 12.86
C GLY A 154 -8.21 -1.60 14.27
N TYR A 155 -7.00 -1.08 14.48
CA TYR A 155 -6.51 -0.79 15.81
C TYR A 155 -7.16 0.49 16.36
N PRO A 156 -7.89 0.44 17.50
CA PRO A 156 -8.42 1.64 18.13
C PRO A 156 -7.26 2.45 18.71
N ALA A 157 -6.75 3.41 17.94
CA ALA A 157 -5.71 4.31 18.41
C ALA A 157 -6.20 5.03 19.69
N SER A 158 -5.48 4.87 20.80
CA SER A 158 -5.78 5.62 22.02
C SER A 158 -5.75 7.11 21.69
N ARG A 159 -6.81 7.81 22.05
CA ARG A 159 -7.25 9.09 21.46
C ARG A 159 -6.37 10.31 21.84
N SER A 160 -5.14 10.13 22.30
CA SER A 160 -4.38 11.21 22.96
C SER A 160 -3.33 11.90 22.09
N ARG A 161 -2.74 11.28 21.05
CA ARG A 161 -1.68 11.96 20.24
C ARG A 161 -1.81 11.87 18.72
N SER A 162 -2.50 10.87 18.18
CA SER A 162 -2.52 10.65 16.71
C SER A 162 -3.47 11.56 15.94
N SER A 163 -4.46 12.16 16.62
CA SER A 163 -5.49 12.98 15.94
C SER A 163 -5.06 14.42 15.64
N ALA A 164 -3.89 14.84 16.15
CA ALA A 164 -3.27 16.13 15.82
C ALA A 164 -2.47 16.05 14.50
N LEU A 165 -1.83 14.91 14.22
CA LEU A 165 -0.99 14.73 13.01
C LEU A 165 -1.77 14.32 11.76
N LEU A 166 -2.92 13.65 11.91
CA LEU A 166 -3.75 13.20 10.77
C LEU A 166 -4.83 14.21 10.35
N ARG A 167 -5.08 15.26 11.15
CA ARG A 167 -5.98 16.36 10.75
C ARG A 167 -5.30 17.44 9.93
N SER A 168 -3.96 17.58 10.00
CA SER A 168 -3.21 18.51 9.16
C SER A 168 -3.03 18.03 7.71
N SER A 169 -3.22 16.74 7.43
CA SER A 169 -3.01 16.12 6.11
C SER A 169 -4.27 16.01 5.25
N ARG A 170 -5.46 16.24 5.80
CA ARG A 170 -6.73 16.18 5.04
C ARG A 170 -7.07 17.43 4.22
N ALA A 171 -6.23 18.46 4.24
CA ALA A 171 -6.56 19.75 3.63
C ALA A 171 -5.60 20.25 2.53
N ARG A 172 -4.57 19.51 2.07
CA ARG A 172 -3.57 20.16 1.18
C ARG A 172 -2.83 19.37 0.09
N CYS A 173 -3.27 18.20 -0.35
CA CYS A 173 -2.57 17.47 -1.43
C CYS A 173 -3.45 17.06 -2.64
N VAL A 174 -4.39 17.92 -3.06
CA VAL A 174 -5.13 17.72 -4.33
C VAL A 174 -4.70 18.71 -5.43
N SER A 175 -3.74 19.60 -5.20
CA SER A 175 -3.36 20.63 -6.19
C SER A 175 -1.90 20.62 -6.67
N ALA A 176 -1.13 19.53 -6.53
CA ALA A 176 0.30 19.56 -6.87
C ALA A 176 0.80 18.38 -7.74
N VAL A 177 -0.06 17.71 -8.51
CA VAL A 177 0.37 16.60 -9.39
C VAL A 177 -0.08 16.77 -10.85
N TRP A 178 -0.37 18.00 -11.29
CA TRP A 178 -0.51 18.29 -12.73
C TRP A 178 0.01 19.68 -13.06
N GLY A 179 1.32 19.77 -13.31
CA GLY A 179 1.96 20.85 -14.05
C GLY A 179 2.75 20.24 -15.21
N PRO A 180 2.52 20.64 -16.47
CA PRO A 180 3.11 19.99 -17.63
C PRO A 180 4.56 20.45 -17.83
N ALA A 181 5.34 19.57 -18.47
CA ALA A 181 6.49 19.87 -19.33
C ALA A 181 7.60 20.81 -18.80
N TRP A 182 8.80 20.26 -18.71
CA TRP A 182 10.06 21.00 -18.71
C TRP A 182 10.08 22.16 -19.73
N PRO A 183 10.59 23.34 -19.32
CA PRO A 183 11.40 24.17 -20.20
C PRO A 183 12.79 24.39 -19.57
N SER A 184 13.79 23.81 -20.22
CA SER A 184 15.20 24.12 -20.01
C SER A 184 15.51 25.52 -20.53
N SER A 185 15.38 26.55 -19.68
CA SER A 185 16.09 27.84 -19.72
C SER A 185 15.31 28.90 -18.92
N LEU A 186 15.90 29.40 -17.83
CA LEU A 186 15.89 30.80 -17.36
C LEU A 186 16.62 30.92 -15.99
N PRO A 187 17.28 32.06 -15.69
CA PRO A 187 18.33 32.16 -14.67
C PRO A 187 17.82 32.45 -13.23
N ALA A 188 18.72 32.17 -12.28
CA ALA A 188 18.54 32.06 -10.83
C ALA A 188 18.32 33.37 -10.05
N ALA A 189 17.34 34.21 -10.42
CA ALA A 189 17.06 35.45 -9.69
C ALA A 189 15.55 35.72 -9.52
N ALA A 190 14.85 34.84 -8.79
CA ALA A 190 13.51 35.13 -8.25
C ALA A 190 13.12 34.11 -7.16
N TRP A 191 13.88 34.06 -6.06
CA TRP A 191 13.48 33.33 -4.86
C TRP A 191 13.45 34.30 -3.68
N SER A 192 12.33 35.00 -3.50
CA SER A 192 11.97 35.64 -2.24
C SER A 192 10.63 35.05 -1.77
N PRO A 193 10.61 34.22 -0.72
CA PRO A 193 9.35 33.76 -0.13
C PRO A 193 8.83 34.85 0.82
N ALA A 194 8.02 35.76 0.27
CA ALA A 194 7.30 36.75 1.06
C ALA A 194 5.82 36.38 1.12
N TRP A 195 5.42 35.37 1.90
CA TRP A 195 4.00 35.20 2.27
C TRP A 195 3.81 34.66 3.69
N CYS A 196 3.24 35.55 4.51
CA CYS A 196 2.24 35.33 5.56
C CYS A 196 2.56 34.42 6.75
N CYS A 197 3.25 35.03 7.73
CA CYS A 197 3.03 34.73 9.14
C CYS A 197 2.44 35.98 9.82
N SER A 198 1.13 36.24 9.63
CA SER A 198 0.43 37.29 10.39
C SER A 198 -0.03 36.72 11.73
N SER A 199 0.81 36.92 12.74
CA SER A 199 0.45 36.73 14.14
C SER A 199 -0.51 37.84 14.57
N SER A 200 -1.80 37.55 14.61
CA SER A 200 -2.79 38.42 15.24
C SER A 200 -2.60 38.39 16.77
N ARG A 201 -1.86 39.36 17.30
CA ARG A 201 -1.98 39.81 18.70
C ARG A 201 -3.33 40.53 18.85
N PRO A 202 -4.14 40.28 19.89
CA PRO A 202 -5.16 41.22 20.30
C PRO A 202 -4.55 42.21 21.28
N ARG A 203 -4.45 43.49 20.88
CA ARG A 203 -4.31 44.61 21.81
C ARG A 203 -4.99 45.83 21.23
N ALA A 204 -6.19 46.11 21.71
CA ALA A 204 -6.63 47.41 22.23
C ALA A 204 -8.13 47.32 22.48
N ASP A 205 -8.57 47.77 23.66
CA ASP A 205 -9.43 48.95 23.65
C ASP A 205 -9.25 49.75 24.94
N PHE A 206 -9.04 51.04 24.71
CA PHE A 206 -8.85 52.12 25.66
C PHE A 206 -10.23 52.62 26.12
N GLY A 207 -10.38 52.86 27.43
CA GLY A 207 -11.53 53.57 28.00
C GLY A 207 -11.05 54.54 29.07
N THR A 208 -11.06 55.81 28.73
CA THR A 208 -10.61 56.99 29.48
C THR A 208 -11.47 57.31 30.72
N SER A 209 -10.84 57.70 31.85
CA SER A 209 -11.20 58.94 32.60
C SER A 209 -10.28 59.20 33.81
N SER A 210 -9.49 60.27 33.70
CA SER A 210 -9.26 61.36 34.67
C SER A 210 -9.15 61.12 36.19
N ARG A 211 -8.18 61.85 36.78
CA ARG A 211 -8.15 62.57 38.09
C ARG A 211 -7.23 62.05 39.22
N THR A 212 -6.17 62.85 39.42
CA THR A 212 -5.70 63.49 40.68
C THR A 212 -5.17 62.69 41.88
N SER A 213 -3.94 63.09 42.24
CA SER A 213 -3.43 63.54 43.55
C SER A 213 -2.72 62.58 44.51
N CYS A 214 -1.58 63.09 44.95
CA CYS A 214 -0.73 62.78 46.09
C CYS A 214 -1.44 62.53 47.45
N ARG A 215 -0.61 61.98 48.37
CA ARG A 215 -0.78 61.71 49.82
C ARG A 215 -1.46 60.37 50.08
N SER A 216 -0.98 59.55 51.02
CA SER A 216 -0.26 59.80 52.28
C SER A 216 0.84 58.79 52.54
#